data_AF-A0A933Y6D0-F1
#
_entry.id   AF-A0A933Y6D0-F1
#
_cell.length_a   1.000
_cell.length_b   1.000
_cell.length_c   1.000
_cell.angle_alpha   90.00
_cell.angle_beta   90.00
_cell.angle_gamma   90.00
#
_symmetry.space_group_name_H-M   'P 1'
#
loop_
_entity.id
_entity.type
_entity.pdbx_description
1 polymer ?
#
loop_
_entity_poly.entity_id
_entity_poly.type
_entity_poly.pdbx_seq_one_letter_code
_entity_poly.pdbx_strand_id
1 'polypeptide(L)'
;MSARNELRYLVKFPFTAAFFMFVGTIHGVLQVLPPIRHWLDSIGSPYGGPGHMIDPLAHAHINIVGGVVMMTMAAGYYLIHVISGKPVSLRLANHSYWWLTLGVTSFYSTLLVFGSWEGYHLLHNDPQAMAEVHHYYGICISIASTVMGMGFWTFFANLFITGRRMWRERHAA
;
A
#
# COMPACT_ATOMS: atom_id res chain seq x y z
N MET A 1 6.47 27.30 -10.90
CA MET A 1 7.29 26.62 -9.87
C MET A 1 8.57 26.13 -10.53
N SER A 2 9.73 26.28 -9.88
CA SER A 2 11.00 25.76 -10.40
C SER A 2 11.03 24.23 -10.33
N ALA A 3 11.65 23.55 -11.30
CA ALA A 3 11.86 22.09 -11.31
C ALA A 3 12.45 21.55 -9.98
N ARG A 4 13.25 22.36 -9.28
CA ARG A 4 13.80 22.04 -7.95
C ARG A 4 12.71 21.87 -6.89
N ASN A 5 11.63 22.66 -6.94
CA ASN A 5 10.51 22.54 -6.00
C ASN A 5 9.66 21.30 -6.29
N GLU A 6 9.59 20.88 -7.55
CA GLU A 6 8.87 19.67 -7.95
C GLU A 6 9.62 18.41 -7.48
N LEU A 7 10.95 18.39 -7.62
CA LEU A 7 11.79 17.31 -7.11
C LEU A 7 11.76 17.21 -5.58
N ARG A 8 11.80 18.35 -4.88
CA ARG A 8 11.64 18.40 -3.42
C ARG A 8 10.33 17.78 -2.96
N TYR A 9 9.27 17.95 -3.75
CA TYR A 9 7.97 17.38 -3.44
C TYR A 9 7.97 15.85 -3.47
N LEU A 10 8.77 15.24 -4.36
CA LEU A 10 8.85 13.79 -4.47
C LEU A 10 9.48 13.13 -3.24
N VAL A 11 10.24 13.87 -2.42
CA VAL A 11 10.93 13.35 -1.20
C VAL A 11 9.96 12.76 -0.18
N LYS A 12 8.69 13.20 -0.15
CA LYS A 12 7.70 12.62 0.76
C LYS A 12 7.40 11.14 0.47
N PHE A 13 7.55 10.69 -0.79
CA PHE A 13 7.35 9.30 -1.17
C PHE A 13 8.42 8.38 -0.53
N PRO A 14 9.74 8.56 -0.75
CA PRO A 14 10.76 7.71 -0.14
C PRO A 14 10.75 7.81 1.39
N PHE A 15 10.41 8.97 1.96
CA PHE A 15 10.29 9.10 3.41
C PHE A 15 9.14 8.22 3.97
N THR A 16 7.97 8.28 3.33
CA THR A 16 6.82 7.44 3.71
C THR A 16 7.08 5.97 3.43
N ALA A 17 7.76 5.66 2.33
CA ALA A 17 8.20 4.31 2.00
C ALA A 17 9.13 3.74 3.07
N ALA A 18 10.13 4.52 3.53
CA ALA A 18 11.03 4.11 4.61
C ALA A 18 10.26 3.89 5.92
N PHE A 19 9.29 4.77 6.22
CA PHE A 19 8.43 4.60 7.39
C PHE A 19 7.60 3.30 7.32
N PHE A 20 6.95 3.01 6.19
CA PHE A 20 6.17 1.78 6.04
C PHE A 20 7.05 0.52 6.03
N MET A 21 8.24 0.57 5.45
CA MET A 21 9.22 -0.52 5.55
C MET A 21 9.66 -0.75 6.99
N PHE A 22 9.87 0.31 7.77
CA PHE A 22 10.19 0.21 9.18
C PHE A 22 9.06 -0.47 9.97
N VAL A 23 7.82 -0.02 9.76
CA VAL A 23 6.62 -0.64 10.37
C VAL A 23 6.51 -2.11 9.98
N GLY A 24 6.63 -2.44 8.69
CA GLY A 24 6.55 -3.81 8.21
C GLY A 24 7.72 -4.69 8.67
N THR A 25 8.91 -4.13 8.87
CA THR A 25 10.05 -4.86 9.45
C THR A 25 9.80 -5.18 10.92
N ILE A 26 9.30 -4.22 11.70
CA ILE A 26 8.88 -4.48 13.09
C ILE A 26 7.81 -5.57 13.12
N HIS A 27 6.79 -5.45 12.28
CA HIS A 27 5.74 -6.48 12.16
C HIS A 27 6.35 -7.86 11.83
N GLY A 28 7.33 -7.92 10.92
CA GLY A 28 8.07 -9.14 10.59
C GLY A 28 8.84 -9.76 11.74
N VAL A 29 9.50 -8.93 12.55
CA VAL A 29 10.21 -9.41 13.73
C VAL A 29 9.21 -9.93 14.76
N LEU A 30 8.10 -9.23 14.96
CA LEU A 30 7.06 -9.65 15.90
C LEU A 30 6.40 -10.98 15.49
N GLN A 31 6.10 -11.18 14.21
CA GLN A 31 5.39 -12.39 13.75
C GLN A 31 6.20 -13.69 13.90
N VAL A 32 7.53 -13.58 14.01
CA VAL A 32 8.41 -14.74 14.23
C VAL A 32 8.73 -15.00 15.71
N LEU A 33 8.34 -14.11 16.62
CA LEU A 33 8.53 -14.35 18.06
C LEU A 33 7.66 -15.53 18.49
N PRO A 34 8.19 -16.51 19.27
CA PRO A 34 7.47 -17.75 19.57
C PRO A 34 6.04 -17.53 20.12
N PRO A 35 5.78 -16.61 21.07
CA PRO A 35 4.42 -16.41 21.58
C PRO A 35 3.44 -15.93 20.50
N ILE A 36 3.88 -15.04 19.62
CA ILE A 36 3.06 -14.45 18.56
C ILE A 36 2.87 -15.47 17.44
N ARG A 37 3.95 -16.18 17.06
CA ARG A 37 3.88 -17.22 16.05
C ARG A 37 2.91 -18.34 16.44
N HIS A 38 2.99 -18.81 17.67
CA HIS A 38 2.09 -19.85 18.18
C HIS A 38 0.64 -19.38 18.17
N TRP A 39 0.38 -18.11 18.51
CA TRP A 39 -0.95 -17.53 18.41
C TRP A 39 -1.44 -17.45 16.96
N LEU A 40 -0.61 -16.94 16.04
CA LEU A 40 -0.92 -16.86 14.61
C LEU A 40 -1.22 -18.24 14.00
N ASP A 41 -0.43 -19.25 14.36
CA ASP A 41 -0.63 -20.63 13.93
C ASP A 41 -1.95 -21.20 14.47
N SER A 42 -2.32 -20.87 15.71
CA SER A 42 -3.59 -21.29 16.31
C SER A 42 -4.83 -20.71 15.62
N ILE A 43 -4.68 -19.59 14.91
CA ILE A 43 -5.75 -18.95 14.12
C ILE A 43 -5.59 -19.17 12.61
N GLY A 44 -4.78 -20.14 12.19
CA GLY A 44 -4.71 -20.63 10.80
C GLY A 44 -3.57 -20.08 9.93
N SER A 45 -2.69 -19.22 10.45
CA SER A 45 -1.53 -18.76 9.70
C SER A 45 -0.63 -19.94 9.27
N PRO A 46 0.00 -19.93 8.07
CA PRO A 46 -0.01 -18.87 7.05
C PRO A 46 -0.93 -19.17 5.86
N TYR A 47 -1.59 -20.34 5.80
CA TYR A 47 -2.28 -20.79 4.58
C TYR A 47 -3.81 -20.64 4.64
N GLY A 48 -4.40 -20.32 5.79
CA GLY A 48 -5.83 -20.14 5.92
C GLY A 48 -6.25 -19.36 7.18
N GLY A 49 -7.57 -19.28 7.40
CA GLY A 49 -8.14 -18.65 8.58
C GLY A 49 -7.78 -17.16 8.79
N PRO A 50 -8.15 -16.61 9.95
CA PRO A 50 -7.88 -15.20 10.29
C PRO A 50 -6.39 -14.85 10.35
N GLY A 51 -5.53 -15.79 10.71
CA GLY A 51 -4.07 -15.58 10.78
C GLY A 51 -3.43 -15.20 9.44
N HIS A 52 -3.99 -15.68 8.32
CA HIS A 52 -3.54 -15.32 6.97
C HIS A 52 -3.73 -13.82 6.66
N MET A 53 -4.65 -13.13 7.34
CA MET A 53 -4.83 -11.69 7.16
C MET A 53 -3.64 -10.90 7.71
N ILE A 54 -3.00 -11.40 8.76
CA ILE A 54 -1.94 -10.71 9.49
C ILE A 54 -0.57 -11.03 8.86
N ASP A 55 -0.21 -12.31 8.81
CA ASP A 55 1.19 -12.75 8.60
C ASP A 55 1.64 -12.71 7.13
N PRO A 56 0.86 -13.17 6.13
CA PRO A 56 1.22 -12.87 4.76
C PRO A 56 0.61 -11.56 4.27
N LEU A 57 -0.70 -11.32 4.47
CA LEU A 57 -1.37 -10.22 3.76
C LEU A 57 -0.99 -8.84 4.29
N ALA A 58 -1.22 -8.54 5.57
CA ALA A 58 -0.95 -7.21 6.11
C ALA A 58 0.54 -6.89 6.07
N HIS A 59 1.38 -7.84 6.49
CA HIS A 59 2.83 -7.73 6.43
C HIS A 59 3.34 -7.43 5.01
N ALA A 60 2.95 -8.23 4.02
CA ALA A 60 3.48 -8.04 2.66
C ALA A 60 2.99 -6.73 2.05
N HIS A 61 1.75 -6.32 2.27
CA HIS A 61 1.22 -5.10 1.67
C HIS A 61 1.87 -3.84 2.23
N ILE A 62 2.14 -3.76 3.54
CA ILE A 62 2.81 -2.58 4.10
C ILE A 62 4.26 -2.46 3.62
N ASN A 63 4.98 -3.57 3.48
CA ASN A 63 6.37 -3.58 2.97
C ASN A 63 6.45 -3.37 1.45
N ILE A 64 5.68 -4.13 0.66
CA ILE A 64 5.76 -4.09 -0.79
C ILE A 64 5.03 -2.86 -1.33
N VAL A 65 3.76 -2.65 -0.99
CA VAL A 65 2.99 -1.53 -1.53
C VAL A 65 3.38 -0.22 -0.83
N GLY A 66 3.43 -0.23 0.50
CA GLY A 66 3.80 0.94 1.28
C GLY A 66 5.26 1.33 1.08
N GLY A 67 6.17 0.36 1.08
CA GLY A 67 7.61 0.58 0.89
C GLY A 67 8.06 0.59 -0.56
N VAL A 68 8.19 -0.60 -1.15
CA VAL A 68 8.87 -0.81 -2.45
C VAL A 68 8.18 -0.06 -3.59
N VAL A 69 6.86 -0.18 -3.71
CA VAL A 69 6.08 0.47 -4.77
C VAL A 69 6.12 1.98 -4.63
N MET A 70 5.91 2.52 -3.42
CA MET A 70 5.94 3.96 -3.19
C MET A 70 7.32 4.56 -3.52
N MET A 71 8.40 3.85 -3.17
CA MET A 71 9.77 4.19 -3.58
C MET A 71 9.91 4.15 -5.11
N THR A 72 9.41 3.10 -5.75
CA THR A 72 9.46 2.93 -7.20
C THR A 72 8.68 4.02 -7.94
N MET A 73 7.55 4.49 -7.40
CA MET A 73 6.80 5.61 -7.97
C MET A 73 7.58 6.91 -7.89
N ALA A 74 8.28 7.16 -6.77
CA ALA A 74 9.16 8.32 -6.63
C ALA A 74 10.29 8.28 -7.68
N ALA A 75 10.93 7.12 -7.82
CA ALA A 75 11.95 6.88 -8.82
C ALA A 75 11.39 7.04 -10.24
N GLY A 76 10.18 6.55 -10.52
CA GLY A 76 9.51 6.69 -11.81
C GLY A 76 9.24 8.15 -12.18
N TYR A 77 8.73 8.95 -11.22
CA TYR A 77 8.54 10.39 -11.43
C TYR A 77 9.86 11.15 -11.61
N TYR A 78 10.91 10.75 -10.88
CA TYR A 78 12.23 11.31 -11.05
C TYR A 78 12.83 10.97 -12.42
N LEU A 79 12.81 9.70 -12.81
CA LEU A 79 13.37 9.21 -14.07
C LEU A 79 12.66 9.83 -15.27
N ILE A 80 11.32 9.90 -15.25
CA ILE A 80 10.60 10.52 -16.36
C ILE A 80 10.93 12.00 -16.46
N HIS A 81 11.12 12.71 -15.34
CA HIS A 81 11.56 14.10 -15.35
C HIS A 81 12.94 14.25 -16.00
N VAL A 82 13.90 13.41 -15.61
CA VAL A 82 15.28 13.43 -16.12
C VAL A 82 15.33 13.08 -17.62
N ILE A 83 14.64 12.02 -18.04
CA ILE A 83 14.67 11.55 -19.44
C ILE A 83 13.91 12.51 -20.37
N SER A 84 12.79 13.05 -19.90
CA SER A 84 11.94 13.91 -20.72
C SER A 84 12.36 15.37 -20.74
N GLY A 85 13.18 15.81 -19.77
CA GLY A 85 13.45 17.22 -19.50
C GLY A 85 12.20 18.01 -19.10
N LYS A 86 11.09 17.34 -18.77
CA LYS A 86 9.78 17.96 -18.55
C LYS A 86 9.28 17.74 -17.13
N PRO A 87 8.58 18.73 -16.57
CA PRO A 87 7.93 18.59 -15.28
C PRO A 87 6.76 17.61 -15.36
N VAL A 88 6.64 16.74 -14.35
CA VAL A 88 5.46 15.88 -14.14
C VAL A 88 4.34 16.69 -13.48
N SER A 89 3.08 16.28 -13.66
CA SER A 89 1.97 16.96 -12.99
C SER A 89 2.02 16.72 -11.48
N LEU A 90 2.37 17.77 -10.72
CA LEU A 90 2.42 17.71 -9.25
C LEU A 90 1.06 17.43 -8.61
N ARG A 91 -0.03 17.91 -9.22
CA ARG A 91 -1.39 17.64 -8.71
C ARG A 91 -1.71 16.15 -8.77
N LEU A 92 -1.44 15.51 -9.91
CA LEU A 92 -1.64 14.07 -10.06
C LEU A 92 -0.71 13.29 -9.14
N ALA A 93 0.58 13.67 -9.06
CA ALA A 93 1.51 13.04 -8.13
C ALA A 93 1.04 13.18 -6.66
N ASN A 94 0.45 14.31 -6.28
CA ASN A 94 -0.13 14.48 -4.95
C ASN A 94 -1.31 13.54 -4.69
N HIS A 95 -2.23 13.44 -5.64
CA HIS A 95 -3.35 12.51 -5.53
C HIS A 95 -2.85 11.07 -5.45
N SER A 96 -1.92 10.66 -6.32
CA SER A 96 -1.31 9.33 -6.28
C SER A 96 -0.70 9.01 -4.93
N TYR A 97 0.05 9.96 -4.36
CA TYR A 97 0.62 9.83 -3.03
C TYR A 97 -0.45 9.59 -1.96
N TRP A 98 -1.45 10.47 -1.86
CA TRP A 98 -2.43 10.39 -0.77
C TRP A 98 -3.35 9.20 -0.90
N TRP A 99 -3.83 8.89 -2.11
CA TRP A 99 -4.66 7.71 -2.36
C TRP A 99 -3.91 6.43 -2.02
N LEU A 100 -2.63 6.32 -2.41
CA LEU A 100 -1.82 5.15 -2.08
C LEU A 100 -1.54 5.07 -0.57
N THR A 101 -1.15 6.18 0.05
CA THR A 101 -0.82 6.22 1.50
C THR A 101 -2.04 5.89 2.36
N LEU A 102 -3.17 6.52 2.08
CA LEU A 102 -4.42 6.25 2.79
C LEU A 102 -4.93 4.83 2.49
N GLY A 103 -4.83 4.40 1.24
CA GLY A 103 -5.23 3.05 0.83
C GLY A 103 -4.44 1.96 1.55
N VAL A 104 -3.11 2.02 1.52
CA VAL A 104 -2.26 1.01 2.18
C VAL A 104 -2.40 1.05 3.69
N THR A 105 -2.54 2.23 4.30
CA THR A 105 -2.75 2.35 5.76
C THR A 105 -4.09 1.74 6.17
N SER A 106 -5.17 2.11 5.48
CA SER A 106 -6.50 1.56 5.74
C SER A 106 -6.56 0.05 5.51
N PHE A 107 -5.92 -0.43 4.44
CA PHE A 107 -5.87 -1.86 4.11
C PHE A 107 -5.12 -2.65 5.19
N TYR A 108 -3.95 -2.15 5.59
CA TYR A 108 -3.15 -2.73 6.67
C TYR A 108 -3.91 -2.78 8.00
N SER A 109 -4.52 -1.66 8.42
CA SER A 109 -5.29 -1.59 9.65
C SER A 109 -6.52 -2.50 9.62
N THR A 110 -7.22 -2.57 8.49
CA THR A 110 -8.39 -3.45 8.31
C THR A 110 -7.97 -4.91 8.52
N LEU A 111 -6.91 -5.36 7.85
CA LEU A 111 -6.43 -6.74 7.99
C LEU A 111 -6.00 -7.09 9.41
N LEU A 112 -5.31 -6.18 10.11
CA LEU A 112 -4.92 -6.42 11.50
C LEU A 112 -6.12 -6.52 12.44
N VAL A 113 -7.08 -5.60 12.31
CA VAL A 113 -8.27 -5.55 13.17
C VAL A 113 -9.14 -6.77 12.94
N PHE A 114 -9.52 -7.05 11.68
CA PHE A 114 -10.38 -8.18 11.36
C PHE A 114 -9.68 -9.53 11.57
N GLY A 115 -8.39 -9.66 11.22
CA GLY A 115 -7.63 -10.89 11.48
C GLY A 115 -7.52 -11.21 12.98
N SER A 116 -7.32 -10.19 13.82
CA SER A 116 -7.28 -10.39 15.28
C SER A 116 -8.66 -10.67 15.86
N TRP A 117 -9.70 -10.00 15.36
CA TRP A 117 -11.07 -10.15 15.84
C TRP A 117 -11.68 -11.49 15.44
N GLU A 118 -11.58 -11.89 14.17
CA GLU A 118 -11.99 -13.22 13.74
C GLU A 118 -11.17 -14.31 14.44
N GLY A 119 -9.86 -14.09 14.63
CA GLY A 119 -8.99 -15.00 15.38
C GLY A 119 -9.42 -15.18 16.84
N TYR A 120 -9.87 -14.11 17.50
CA TYR A 120 -10.42 -14.17 18.85
C TYR A 120 -11.69 -15.05 18.92
N HIS A 121 -12.65 -14.85 18.01
CA HIS A 121 -13.88 -15.65 17.99
C HIS A 121 -13.64 -17.11 17.61
N LEU A 122 -12.67 -17.37 16.72
CA LEU A 122 -12.26 -18.72 16.36
C LEU A 122 -11.74 -19.49 17.58
N LEU A 123 -10.91 -18.87 18.43
CA LEU A 123 -10.38 -19.50 19.65
C LEU A 123 -11.44 -19.73 20.73
N HIS A 124 -12.54 -18.99 20.72
CA HIS A 124 -13.66 -19.15 21.65
C HIS A 124 -14.78 -20.07 21.12
N ASN A 125 -14.57 -20.73 19.98
CA ASN A 125 -15.55 -21.60 19.31
C ASN A 125 -16.90 -20.90 19.05
N ASP A 126 -16.86 -19.63 18.64
CA ASP A 126 -18.06 -18.84 18.30
C ASP A 126 -18.15 -18.58 16.78
N PRO A 127 -18.64 -19.55 16.00
CA PRO A 127 -18.71 -19.43 14.55
C PRO A 127 -19.75 -18.43 14.07
N GLN A 128 -20.78 -18.13 14.88
CA GLN A 128 -21.80 -17.14 14.51
C GLN A 128 -21.21 -15.73 14.56
N ALA A 129 -20.55 -15.38 15.66
CA ALA A 129 -19.89 -14.08 15.76
C ALA A 129 -18.76 -13.92 14.73
N MET A 130 -18.01 -15.00 14.44
CA MET A 130 -17.00 -14.97 13.37
C MET A 130 -17.62 -14.65 11.99
N ALA A 131 -18.78 -15.25 11.66
CA ALA A 131 -19.46 -14.99 10.39
C ALA A 131 -20.01 -13.55 10.29
N GLU A 132 -20.50 -12.99 11.40
CA GLU A 132 -20.93 -11.60 11.48
C GLU A 132 -19.78 -10.63 11.23
N VAL A 133 -18.62 -10.87 11.87
CA VAL A 133 -17.41 -10.07 11.66
C VAL A 133 -16.93 -10.16 10.20
N HIS A 134 -16.94 -11.37 9.64
CA HIS A 134 -16.53 -11.61 8.26
C HIS A 134 -17.40 -10.87 7.23
N HIS A 135 -18.69 -10.65 7.54
CA HIS A 135 -19.58 -9.89 6.67
C HIS A 135 -19.09 -8.45 6.45
N TYR A 136 -18.59 -7.79 7.51
CA TYR A 136 -18.07 -6.42 7.43
C TYR A 136 -16.69 -6.35 6.79
N TYR A 137 -15.85 -7.36 7.01
CA TYR A 137 -14.50 -7.46 6.47
C TYR A 137 -14.45 -7.22 4.96
N GLY A 138 -15.31 -7.90 4.19
CA GLY A 138 -15.31 -7.83 2.73
C GLY A 138 -15.55 -6.41 2.20
N ILE A 139 -16.46 -5.66 2.84
CA ILE A 139 -16.79 -4.28 2.44
C ILE A 139 -15.62 -3.35 2.80
N CYS A 140 -15.07 -3.45 4.01
CA CYS A 140 -13.96 -2.62 4.45
C CYS A 140 -12.72 -2.80 3.56
N ILE A 141 -12.36 -4.05 3.25
CA ILE A 141 -11.23 -4.33 2.35
C ILE A 141 -11.50 -3.85 0.93
N SER A 142 -12.70 -4.03 0.41
CA SER A 142 -13.05 -3.56 -0.94
C SER A 142 -12.89 -2.05 -1.07
N ILE A 143 -13.33 -1.30 -0.05
CA ILE A 143 -13.18 0.15 0.00
C ILE A 143 -11.69 0.53 0.09
N ALA A 144 -10.95 -0.06 1.05
CA ALA A 144 -9.52 0.24 1.23
C ALA A 144 -8.70 -0.07 -0.04
N SER A 145 -8.99 -1.20 -0.68
CA SER A 145 -8.34 -1.63 -1.92
C SER A 145 -8.67 -0.71 -3.09
N THR A 146 -9.91 -0.22 -3.19
CA THR A 146 -10.30 0.76 -4.21
C THR A 146 -9.56 2.09 -4.02
N VAL A 147 -9.52 2.60 -2.79
CA VAL A 147 -8.76 3.82 -2.43
C VAL A 147 -7.29 3.67 -2.83
N MET A 148 -6.68 2.54 -2.51
CA MET A 148 -5.31 2.20 -2.90
C MET A 148 -5.15 2.15 -4.43
N GLY A 149 -6.08 1.48 -5.13
CA GLY A 149 -6.12 1.37 -6.58
C GLY A 149 -6.17 2.72 -7.30
N MET A 150 -6.92 3.69 -6.77
CA MET A 150 -6.95 5.06 -7.29
C MET A 150 -5.56 5.73 -7.26
N GLY A 151 -4.73 5.39 -6.27
CA GLY A 151 -3.34 5.84 -6.21
C GLY A 151 -2.52 5.36 -7.41
N PHE A 152 -2.67 4.09 -7.79
CA PHE A 152 -2.03 3.52 -8.97
C PHE A 152 -2.57 4.12 -10.27
N TRP A 153 -3.88 4.25 -10.42
CA TRP A 153 -4.49 4.79 -11.64
C TRP A 153 -4.07 6.23 -11.91
N THR A 154 -4.05 7.07 -10.87
CA THR A 154 -3.57 8.45 -11.00
C THR A 154 -2.08 8.52 -11.35
N PHE A 155 -1.28 7.58 -10.86
CA PHE A 155 0.14 7.49 -11.18
C PHE A 155 0.36 7.12 -12.65
N PHE A 156 -0.28 6.05 -13.12
CA PHE A 156 -0.21 5.64 -14.51
C PHE A 156 -0.75 6.70 -15.46
N ALA A 157 -1.86 7.36 -15.11
CA ALA A 157 -2.39 8.47 -15.89
C ALA A 157 -1.37 9.60 -16.04
N ASN A 158 -0.67 9.97 -14.95
CA ASN A 158 0.36 11.00 -14.98
C ASN A 158 1.54 10.62 -15.89
N LEU A 159 2.02 9.37 -15.80
CA LEU A 159 3.08 8.87 -16.67
C LEU A 159 2.65 8.82 -18.13
N PHE A 160 1.44 8.33 -18.41
CA PHE A 160 0.91 8.22 -19.78
C PHE A 160 0.73 9.59 -20.44
N ILE A 161 0.17 10.57 -19.72
CA ILE A 161 0.02 11.94 -20.22
C ILE A 161 1.39 12.56 -20.53
N THR A 162 2.36 12.36 -19.63
CA THR A 162 3.73 12.86 -19.81
C THR A 162 4.41 12.20 -21.01
N GLY A 163 4.32 10.87 -21.14
CA GLY A 163 4.86 10.12 -22.27
C GLY A 163 4.21 10.49 -23.61
N ARG A 164 2.89 10.63 -23.66
CA ARG A 164 2.17 11.07 -24.86
C ARG A 164 2.56 12.48 -25.29
N ARG A 165 2.86 13.37 -24.34
CA ARG A 165 3.38 14.72 -24.64
C ARG A 165 4.79 14.65 -25.23
N MET A 166 5.65 13.77 -24.72
CA MET A 166 6.99 13.54 -25.30
C MET A 166 6.92 13.00 -26.74
N TRP A 167 6.07 12.00 -26.98
CA TRP A 167 5.96 11.36 -28.29
C TRP A 167 5.50 12.35 -29.37
N ARG A 168 4.47 13.16 -29.07
CA ARG A 168 3.95 14.16 -30.02
C ARG A 168 4.98 15.20 -30.42
N GLU A 169 5.76 15.70 -29.47
CA GLU A 169 6.77 16.73 -29.76
C GLU A 169 7.96 16.18 -30.56
N ARG A 170 8.32 14.90 -30.38
CA ARG A 170 9.38 14.25 -31.17
C ARG A 170 9.01 13.98 -32.64
N HIS A 171 7.71 13.89 -32.96
CA HIS A 171 7.23 13.62 -34.32
C HIS A 171 6.62 14.86 -35.00
N ALA A 172 6.62 15.99 -34.30
CA ALA A 172 6.20 17.29 -34.84
C ALA A 172 7.38 18.20 -35.19
N ALA A 173 8.62 17.74 -34.93
CA ALA A 173 9.89 18.37 -35.30
C ALA A 173 10.53 17.54 -36.43
#